data_AF-A0A950EAY6-F1
#
_entry.id   AF-A0A950EAY6-F1
#
_cell.length_a   1.000
_cell.length_b   1.000
_cell.length_c   1.000
_cell.angle_alpha   90.00
_cell.angle_beta   90.00
_cell.angle_gamma   90.00
#
_symmetry.space_group_name_H-M   'P 1'
#
loop_
_entity.id
_entity.type
_entity.pdbx_description
1 polymer ?
#
loop_
_entity_poly.entity_id
_entity_poly.type
_entity_poly.pdbx_seq_one_letter_code
_entity_poly.pdbx_strand_id
1 'polypeptide(L)'
;MKSLAEELDFVRKSFRESIQVYSTRIETQLAEIRDSVLEQVKNPNLPPAQIRDLRDMITLCRTLDLKPDKGRRKDLKKVETLVEELHLMVRHWS
;
A
#
# COMPACT_ATOMS: atom_id res chain seq x y z
N MET A 1 -10.80 15.64 37.20
CA MET A 1 -11.33 16.14 35.92
C MET A 1 -10.13 16.47 35.06
N LYS A 2 -9.89 15.72 33.98
CA LYS A 2 -8.70 15.93 33.15
C LYS A 2 -8.78 17.29 32.47
N SER A 3 -7.64 17.95 32.30
CA SER A 3 -7.59 19.21 31.57
C SER A 3 -7.75 18.95 30.07
N LEU A 4 -8.23 19.95 29.32
CA LEU A 4 -8.26 19.87 27.85
C LEU A 4 -6.87 19.57 27.27
N ALA A 5 -5.79 20.03 27.92
CA ALA A 5 -4.43 19.74 27.49
C ALA A 5 -4.11 18.24 27.55
N GLU A 6 -4.50 17.55 28.63
CA GLU A 6 -4.29 16.10 28.77
C GLU A 6 -5.08 15.30 27.71
N GLU A 7 -6.30 15.75 27.39
CA GLU A 7 -7.12 15.13 26.34
C GLU A 7 -6.52 15.36 24.93
N LEU A 8 -5.99 16.55 24.66
CA LEU A 8 -5.30 16.84 23.41
C LEU A 8 -3.99 16.05 23.26
N ASP A 9 -3.25 15.86 24.34
CA ASP A 9 -2.06 15.00 24.37
C ASP A 9 -2.40 13.54 24.08
N PHE A 10 -3.50 13.05 24.65
CA PHE A 10 -4.03 11.73 24.34
C PHE A 10 -4.38 11.60 22.84
N VAL A 11 -5.15 12.52 22.28
CA VAL A 11 -5.52 12.51 20.84
C VAL A 11 -4.27 12.54 19.96
N ARG A 12 -3.27 13.37 20.31
CA ARG A 12 -2.01 13.45 19.56
C ARG A 12 -1.25 12.12 19.57
N LYS A 13 -1.19 11.46 20.73
CA LYS A 13 -0.56 10.14 20.87
C LYS A 13 -1.30 9.09 20.04
N SER A 14 -2.62 8.99 20.20
CA SER A 14 -3.44 8.02 19.47
C SER A 14 -3.41 8.23 17.96
N PHE A 15 -3.38 9.48 17.49
CA PHE A 15 -3.20 9.79 16.07
C PHE A 15 -1.87 9.22 15.53
N ARG A 16 -0.77 9.47 16.24
CA ARG A 16 0.56 8.97 15.84
C ARG A 16 0.62 7.44 15.82
N GLU A 17 0.09 6.79 16.85
CA GLU A 17 0.03 5.33 16.94
C GLU A 17 -0.83 4.74 15.80
N SER A 18 -1.97 5.36 15.50
CA SER A 18 -2.84 4.92 14.40
C SER A 18 -2.14 5.04 13.05
N ILE A 19 -1.43 6.14 12.78
CA ILE A 19 -0.67 6.32 11.55
C ILE A 19 0.49 5.33 11.47
N GLN A 20 1.18 5.05 12.58
CA GLN A 20 2.27 4.07 12.59
C GLN A 20 1.77 2.67 12.24
N VAL A 21 0.70 2.20 12.91
CA VAL A 21 0.10 0.89 12.64
C VAL A 21 -0.40 0.81 11.19
N TYR A 22 -1.09 1.85 10.72
CA TYR A 22 -1.54 1.93 9.34
C TYR A 22 -0.39 1.84 8.34
N SER A 23 0.69 2.60 8.56
CA SER A 23 1.84 2.65 7.65
C SER A 23 2.55 1.31 7.61
N THR A 24 2.81 0.69 8.77
CA THR A 24 3.42 -0.65 8.85
C THR A 24 2.58 -1.69 8.11
N ARG A 25 1.24 -1.67 8.24
CA ARG A 25 0.36 -2.59 7.49
C ARG A 25 0.54 -2.43 5.98
N ILE A 26 0.49 -1.20 5.47
CA ILE A 26 0.64 -0.91 4.03
C ILE A 26 2.03 -1.30 3.53
N GLU A 27 3.09 -1.01 4.29
CA GLU A 27 4.46 -1.38 3.94
C GLU A 27 4.65 -2.90 3.87
N THR A 28 4.08 -3.65 4.82
CA THR A 28 4.10 -5.12 4.79
C THR A 28 3.42 -5.65 3.52
N GLN A 29 2.24 -5.14 3.18
CA GLN A 29 1.52 -5.57 1.98
C GLN A 29 2.31 -5.26 0.69
N LEU A 30 2.93 -4.09 0.60
CA LEU A 30 3.81 -3.75 -0.52
C LEU A 30 4.99 -4.72 -0.63
N ALA A 31 5.59 -5.10 0.49
CA ALA A 31 6.68 -6.08 0.53
C ALA A 31 6.20 -7.47 0.05
N GLU A 32 5.06 -7.94 0.55
CA GLU A 32 4.46 -9.22 0.13
C GLU A 32 4.16 -9.27 -1.37
N ILE A 33 3.59 -8.19 -1.94
CA ILE A 33 3.36 -8.06 -3.39
C ILE A 33 4.68 -8.14 -4.14
N ARG A 34 5.69 -7.38 -3.72
CA ARG A 34 7.01 -7.36 -4.36
C ARG A 34 7.63 -8.76 -4.37
N ASP A 35 7.64 -9.44 -3.24
CA ASP A 35 8.28 -10.74 -3.11
C ASP A 35 7.54 -11.81 -3.91
N SER A 36 6.20 -11.75 -3.96
CA SER A 36 5.39 -12.62 -4.82
C SER A 36 5.68 -12.42 -6.31
N VAL A 37 5.80 -11.16 -6.75
CA VAL A 37 6.18 -10.84 -8.13
C VAL A 37 7.59 -11.35 -8.44
N LEU A 38 8.55 -11.12 -7.53
CA LEU A 38 9.93 -11.59 -7.70
C LEU A 38 10.03 -13.10 -7.79
N GLU A 39 9.22 -13.85 -7.03
CA GLU A 39 9.19 -15.30 -7.12
C GLU A 39 8.67 -15.77 -8.48
N GLN A 40 7.61 -15.15 -8.98
CA GLN A 40 6.98 -15.55 -10.23
C GLN A 40 7.87 -15.27 -11.45
N VAL A 41 8.60 -14.15 -11.45
CA VAL A 41 9.52 -13.81 -12.56
C VAL A 41 10.80 -14.64 -12.58
N LYS A 42 11.08 -15.46 -11.55
CA LYS A 42 12.16 -16.46 -11.62
C LYS A 42 11.84 -17.58 -12.60
N ASN A 43 10.56 -17.81 -12.90
CA ASN A 43 10.16 -18.76 -13.92
C ASN A 43 10.56 -18.22 -15.32
N PRO A 44 11.48 -18.89 -16.05
CA PRO A 44 11.91 -18.42 -17.37
C PRO A 44 10.79 -18.45 -18.42
N ASN A 45 9.69 -19.17 -18.16
CA ASN A 45 8.55 -19.34 -19.06
C ASN A 45 7.27 -18.76 -18.45
N LEU A 46 7.29 -17.46 -18.12
CA LEU A 46 6.09 -16.73 -17.69
C LEU A 46 4.96 -16.83 -18.74
N PRO A 47 3.74 -17.22 -18.36
CA PRO A 47 2.57 -17.17 -19.23
C PRO A 47 2.35 -15.75 -19.79
N PRO A 48 1.93 -15.60 -21.06
CA PRO A 48 1.65 -14.29 -21.66
C PRO A 48 0.63 -13.44 -20.87
N ALA A 49 -0.29 -14.08 -20.15
CA ALA A 49 -1.24 -13.41 -19.26
C ALA A 49 -0.53 -12.71 -18.10
N GLN A 50 0.39 -13.39 -17.40
CA GLN A 50 1.15 -12.79 -16.29
C GLN A 50 2.07 -11.66 -16.78
N ILE A 51 2.64 -11.77 -17.98
CA ILE A 51 3.42 -10.67 -18.59
C ILE A 51 2.56 -9.44 -18.84
N ARG A 52 1.29 -9.62 -19.25
CA ARG A 52 0.34 -8.51 -19.42
C ARG A 52 0.01 -7.89 -18.06
N ASP A 53 -0.34 -8.72 -17.08
CA ASP A 53 -0.66 -8.26 -15.73
C ASP A 53 0.49 -7.44 -15.13
N LEU A 54 1.75 -7.89 -15.30
CA LEU A 54 2.94 -7.12 -14.88
C LEU A 54 3.00 -5.72 -15.52
N ARG A 55 2.66 -5.58 -16.80
CA ARG A 55 2.64 -4.27 -17.47
C ARG A 55 1.52 -3.39 -16.94
N ASP A 56 0.36 -3.99 -16.66
CA ASP A 56 -0.79 -3.28 -16.10
C ASP A 56 -0.48 -2.81 -14.66
N MET A 57 0.12 -3.67 -13.82
CA MET A 57 0.63 -3.32 -12.49
C MET A 57 1.62 -2.16 -12.53
N ILE A 58 2.58 -2.18 -13.46
CA ILE A 58 3.55 -1.07 -13.64
C ILE A 58 2.80 0.22 -14.00
N THR A 59 1.79 0.14 -14.85
CA THR A 59 0.99 1.29 -15.27
C THR A 59 0.19 1.88 -14.09
N LEU A 60 -0.46 1.03 -13.29
CA LEU A 60 -1.15 1.44 -12.06
C LEU A 60 -0.21 2.18 -11.11
N CYS A 61 0.98 1.63 -10.85
CA CYS A 61 2.00 2.29 -10.02
C CYS A 61 2.44 3.64 -10.57
N ARG A 62 2.66 3.76 -11.88
CA ARG A 62 3.15 5.00 -12.53
C ARG A 62 2.10 6.10 -12.63
N THR A 63 0.82 5.73 -12.69
CA THR A 63 -0.30 6.68 -12.79
C THR A 63 -0.77 7.20 -11.43
N LEU A 64 -0.21 6.66 -10.34
CA LEU A 64 -0.55 7.08 -8.98
C LEU A 64 -0.04 8.51 -8.69
N ASP A 65 -0.92 9.49 -8.80
CA ASP A 65 -0.65 10.88 -8.41
C ASP A 65 -0.85 11.09 -6.90
N LEU A 66 0.25 11.23 -6.16
CA LEU A 66 0.30 11.52 -4.73
C LEU A 66 0.93 12.89 -4.45
N LYS A 67 0.50 13.56 -3.38
CA LYS A 67 1.10 14.83 -2.91
C LYS A 67 1.47 14.71 -1.42
N PRO A 68 2.57 13.97 -1.10
CA PRO A 68 2.90 13.60 0.28
C PRO A 68 3.09 14.81 1.21
N ASP A 69 3.66 15.90 0.70
CA ASP A 69 3.88 17.16 1.41
C ASP A 69 2.59 17.79 1.95
N LYS A 70 1.43 17.41 1.40
CA LYS A 70 0.12 17.92 1.81
C LYS A 70 -0.56 17.10 2.91
N GLY A 71 0.01 15.97 3.34
CA GLY A 71 -0.54 15.15 4.43
C GLY A 71 -2.00 14.70 4.20
N ARG A 72 -2.39 14.46 2.94
CA ARG A 72 -3.78 14.26 2.55
C ARG A 72 -4.24 12.83 2.83
N ARG A 73 -5.29 12.66 3.64
CA ARG A 73 -5.95 11.35 3.84
C ARG A 73 -6.34 10.67 2.52
N LYS A 74 -6.79 11.43 1.52
CA LYS A 74 -7.16 10.87 0.20
C LYS A 74 -5.97 10.21 -0.52
N ASP A 75 -4.75 10.69 -0.30
CA ASP A 75 -3.56 10.11 -0.93
C ASP A 75 -3.22 8.78 -0.25
N LEU A 76 -3.38 8.69 1.08
CA LEU A 76 -3.30 7.41 1.79
C LEU A 76 -4.33 6.40 1.26
N LYS A 77 -5.58 6.85 1.02
CA LYS A 77 -6.61 5.96 0.46
C LYS A 77 -6.28 5.49 -0.95
N LYS A 78 -5.69 6.34 -1.80
CA LYS A 78 -5.21 5.93 -3.14
C LYS A 78 -4.17 4.83 -3.05
N VAL A 79 -3.22 4.94 -2.11
CA VAL A 79 -2.21 3.89 -1.88
C VAL A 79 -2.88 2.60 -1.42
N GLU A 80 -3.80 2.66 -0.46
CA GLU A 80 -4.54 1.48 0.01
C GLU A 80 -5.29 0.78 -1.13
N THR A 81 -6.00 1.54 -1.98
CA THR A 81 -6.70 0.99 -3.14
C THR A 81 -5.75 0.36 -4.16
N LEU A 82 -4.60 1.00 -4.44
CA LEU A 82 -3.59 0.41 -5.32
C LEU A 82 -3.06 -0.92 -4.75
N VAL A 83 -2.75 -0.96 -3.45
CA VAL A 83 -2.27 -2.18 -2.78
C VAL A 83 -3.30 -3.31 -2.85
N GLU A 84 -4.58 -3.00 -2.61
CA GLU A 84 -5.68 -3.96 -2.74
C GLU A 84 -5.77 -4.52 -4.17
N GLU A 85 -5.68 -3.66 -5.19
CA GLU A 85 -5.73 -4.06 -6.61
C GLU A 85 -4.54 -4.93 -7.01
N LEU A 86 -3.31 -4.53 -6.65
CA LEU A 86 -2.10 -5.30 -6.94
C LEU A 86 -2.11 -6.69 -6.25
N HIS A 87 -2.60 -6.76 -5.01
CA HIS A 87 -2.77 -8.05 -4.32
C HIS A 87 -3.75 -8.97 -5.04
N LEU A 88 -4.87 -8.44 -5.55
CA LEU A 88 -5.84 -9.24 -6.29
C LEU A 88 -5.21 -9.81 -7.56
N MET A 89 -4.46 -9.01 -8.31
CA MET A 89 -3.76 -9.46 -9.53
C MET A 89 -2.78 -10.60 -9.22
N VAL A 90 -1.93 -10.43 -8.20
CA VAL A 90 -0.95 -11.46 -7.81
C VAL A 90 -1.63 -12.73 -7.30
N ARG A 91 -2.73 -12.62 -6.54
CA ARG A 91 -3.48 -13.80 -6.07
C ARG A 91 -4.08 -14.62 -7.21
N HIS A 92 -4.44 -13.99 -8.33
CA HIS A 92 -4.94 -14.70 -9.51
C HIS A 92 -3.85 -15.45 -10.29
N TRP A 93 -2.57 -15.29 -9.93
CA TRP A 93 -1.47 -16.07 -10.50
C TRP A 93 -1.24 -17.42 -9.81
N SER A 94 -1.96 -17.68 -8.70
CA SER A 94 -1.88 -18.90 -7.89
C SER A 94 -2.65 -20.07 -8.52
#